data_AF-F9HHD7-F1
#
_entry.id   AF-F9HHD7-F1
#
_cell.length_a   1.000
_cell.length_b   1.000
_cell.length_c   1.000
_cell.angle_alpha   90.00
_cell.angle_beta   90.00
_cell.angle_gamma   90.00
#
_symmetry.space_group_name_H-M   'P 1'
#
loop_
_entity.id
_entity.type
_entity.pdbx_description
1 polymer ?
#
loop_
_entity_poly.entity_id
_entity_poly.type
_entity_poly.pdbx_seq_one_letter_code
_entity_poly.pdbx_strand_id
1 'polypeptide(L)'
;MRIERLQRDYSYLKQMMYYIEEVENTLRKIHHYNIPITDEMSVNSLAMVIGQIGEQLGSGKLSEETQEKFSDIIPFQTIKGFRNRAYHDYGSMKAKIIIETAIEDIPKLREDLEYVIMQVEKELSR
;
A
#
# COMPACT_ATOMS: atom_id res chain seq x y z
N MET A 1 -25.23 -2.59 7.32
CA MET A 1 -25.87 -2.39 5.99
C MET A 1 -24.81 -2.31 4.90
N ARG A 2 -25.10 -2.68 3.64
CA ARG A 2 -24.12 -2.72 2.52
C ARG A 2 -23.37 -1.39 2.33
N ILE A 3 -24.09 -0.27 2.42
CA ILE A 3 -23.52 1.09 2.28
C ILE A 3 -22.51 1.39 3.39
N GLU A 4 -22.82 1.08 4.65
CA GLU A 4 -21.90 1.32 5.78
C GLU A 4 -20.59 0.54 5.63
N ARG A 5 -20.63 -0.68 5.09
CA ARG A 5 -19.42 -1.45 4.79
C ARG A 5 -18.62 -0.79 3.67
N LEU A 6 -19.28 -0.37 2.59
CA LEU A 6 -18.61 0.30 1.47
C LEU A 6 -17.97 1.64 1.89
N GLN A 7 -18.59 2.38 2.81
CA GLN A 7 -18.01 3.59 3.41
C GLN A 7 -16.73 3.28 4.21
N ARG A 8 -16.72 2.19 4.99
CA ARG A 8 -15.51 1.74 5.69
C ARG A 8 -14.43 1.29 4.71
N ASP A 9 -14.79 0.51 3.69
CA ASP A 9 -13.86 0.09 2.66
C ASP A 9 -13.23 1.29 1.95
N TYR A 10 -14.04 2.29 1.61
CA TYR A 10 -13.56 3.56 1.06
C TYR A 10 -12.52 4.22 1.97
N SER A 11 -12.75 4.28 3.29
CA SER A 11 -11.76 4.84 4.21
C SER A 11 -10.44 4.06 4.22
N TYR A 12 -10.47 2.73 4.12
CA TYR A 12 -9.26 1.91 4.08
C TYR A 12 -8.51 2.08 2.76
N LEU A 13 -9.22 2.19 1.63
CA LEU A 13 -8.62 2.50 0.33
C LEU A 13 -7.96 3.88 0.33
N LYS A 14 -8.61 4.90 0.92
CA LYS A 14 -8.00 6.23 1.11
C LYS A 14 -6.77 6.17 2.02
N GLN A 15 -6.79 5.34 3.05
CA GLN A 15 -5.64 5.14 3.92
C GLN A 15 -4.47 4.44 3.20
N MET A 16 -4.76 3.47 2.33
CA MET A 16 -3.75 2.87 1.45
C MET A 16 -3.12 3.94 0.53
N MET A 17 -3.94 4.83 -0.06
CA MET A 17 -3.45 5.92 -0.91
C MET A 17 -2.55 6.88 -0.14
N TYR A 18 -2.93 7.25 1.08
CA TYR A 18 -2.08 8.07 1.96
C TYR A 18 -0.70 7.44 2.17
N TYR A 19 -0.64 6.12 2.42
CA TYR A 19 0.65 5.47 2.62
C TYR A 19 1.46 5.34 1.32
N ILE A 20 0.82 5.21 0.16
CA ILE A 20 1.49 5.33 -1.14
C ILE A 20 2.15 6.71 -1.28
N GLU A 21 1.42 7.79 -0.99
CA GLU A 21 1.96 9.15 -1.02
C GLU A 21 3.14 9.33 -0.04
N GLU A 22 3.10 8.66 1.11
CA GLU A 22 4.20 8.66 2.08
C GLU A 22 5.43 7.87 1.60
N VAL A 23 5.27 6.81 0.80
CA VAL A 23 6.40 6.15 0.13
C VAL A 23 7.08 7.15 -0.81
N GLU A 24 6.30 7.84 -1.65
CA GLU A 24 6.83 8.85 -2.57
C GLU A 24 7.51 10.00 -1.82
N ASN A 25 6.92 10.44 -0.71
CA ASN A 25 7.50 11.46 0.16
C ASN A 25 8.83 11.01 0.75
N THR A 26 8.92 9.75 1.16
CA THR A 26 10.15 9.15 1.68
C THR A 26 11.23 9.13 0.60
N LEU A 27 10.90 8.68 -0.61
CA LEU A 27 11.82 8.70 -1.76
C LEU A 27 12.29 10.13 -2.09
N ARG A 28 11.38 11.12 -2.08
CA ARG A 28 11.72 12.53 -2.28
C ARG A 28 12.70 13.04 -1.22
N LYS A 29 12.51 12.69 0.06
CA LYS A 29 13.42 13.08 1.15
C LYS A 29 14.79 12.43 0.99
N ILE A 30 14.84 11.12 0.70
CA ILE A 30 16.09 10.38 0.45
C ILE A 30 16.89 11.08 -0.65
N HIS A 31 16.24 11.40 -1.78
CA HIS A 31 16.86 12.12 -2.88
C HIS A 31 17.29 13.55 -2.49
N HIS A 32 16.40 14.32 -1.85
CA HIS A 32 16.66 15.72 -1.47
C HIS A 32 17.88 15.87 -0.55
N TYR A 33 18.05 14.94 0.39
CA TYR A 33 19.17 14.94 1.34
C TYR A 33 20.39 14.14 0.84
N ASN A 34 20.35 13.62 -0.39
CA ASN A 34 21.41 12.81 -0.99
C ASN A 34 21.81 11.60 -0.12
N ILE A 35 20.82 10.99 0.54
CA ILE A 35 20.99 9.77 1.33
C ILE A 35 20.99 8.59 0.35
N PRO A 36 21.94 7.64 0.43
CA PRO A 36 21.87 6.43 -0.39
C PRO A 36 20.54 5.70 -0.15
N ILE A 37 19.84 5.30 -1.22
CA ILE A 37 18.59 4.55 -1.07
C ILE A 37 18.82 3.16 -0.43
N THR A 38 20.05 2.65 -0.52
CA THR A 38 20.53 1.43 0.13
C THR A 38 20.95 1.64 1.58
N ASP A 39 20.93 2.88 2.09
CA ASP A 39 21.17 3.15 3.49
C ASP A 39 20.13 2.42 4.36
N GLU A 40 20.56 1.93 5.51
CA GLU A 40 19.70 1.15 6.39
C GLU A 40 18.46 1.94 6.82
N MET A 41 18.58 3.24 7.12
CA MET A 41 17.46 4.10 7.48
C MET A 41 16.48 4.27 6.32
N SER A 42 16.98 4.42 5.10
CA SER A 42 16.17 4.51 3.88
C SER A 42 15.34 3.24 3.67
N VAL A 43 16.02 2.09 3.67
CA VAL A 43 15.39 0.76 3.47
C VAL A 43 14.35 0.50 4.56
N ASN A 44 14.70 0.79 5.81
CA ASN A 44 13.85 0.61 6.96
C ASN A 44 12.58 1.46 6.89
N SER A 45 12.74 2.73 6.52
CA SER A 45 11.62 3.66 6.36
C SER A 45 10.69 3.22 5.23
N LEU A 46 11.25 2.84 4.07
CA LEU A 46 10.46 2.35 2.94
C LEU A 46 9.70 1.07 3.30
N ALA A 47 10.36 0.10 3.93
CA ALA A 47 9.70 -1.15 4.36
C ALA A 47 8.54 -0.89 5.32
N MET A 48 8.74 0.01 6.30
CA MET A 48 7.70 0.38 7.26
C MET A 48 6.49 1.00 6.55
N VAL A 49 6.71 2.00 5.68
CA VAL A 49 5.60 2.71 5.02
C VAL A 49 4.88 1.80 4.03
N ILE A 50 5.58 0.97 3.26
CA ILE A 50 4.95 -0.02 2.38
C ILE A 50 4.16 -1.05 3.19
N GLY A 51 4.67 -1.49 4.35
CA GLY A 51 3.96 -2.38 5.26
C GLY A 51 2.60 -1.83 5.70
N GLN A 52 2.52 -0.51 5.95
CA GLN A 52 1.27 0.16 6.34
C GLN A 52 0.17 0.15 5.25
N ILE A 53 0.54 0.02 3.97
CA ILE A 53 -0.42 -0.21 2.89
C ILE A 53 -1.10 -1.56 3.09
N GLY A 54 -0.32 -2.61 3.32
CA GLY A 54 -0.85 -3.95 3.55
C GLY A 54 -1.56 -4.12 4.89
N GLU A 55 -1.24 -3.30 5.89
CA GLU A 55 -1.99 -3.26 7.15
C GLU A 55 -3.48 -3.04 6.93
N GLN A 56 -3.89 -2.29 5.91
CA GLN A 56 -5.30 -2.02 5.61
C GLN A 56 -6.06 -3.27 5.11
N LEU A 57 -5.34 -4.35 4.81
CA LEU A 57 -5.86 -5.65 4.40
C LEU A 57 -5.92 -6.66 5.56
N GLY A 58 -5.71 -6.20 6.80
CA GLY A 58 -5.85 -6.99 8.02
C GLY A 58 -7.28 -7.44 8.30
N SER A 59 -7.43 -8.41 9.20
CA SER A 59 -8.75 -8.92 9.61
C SER A 59 -9.62 -7.77 10.16
N GLY A 60 -10.87 -7.69 9.71
CA GLY A 60 -11.82 -6.64 10.10
C GLY A 60 -11.61 -5.27 9.43
N LYS A 61 -10.65 -5.14 8.51
CA LYS A 61 -10.44 -3.91 7.74
C LYS A 61 -11.10 -3.95 6.37
N LEU A 62 -10.37 -3.73 5.26
CA LEU A 62 -10.93 -3.75 3.91
C LEU A 62 -11.66 -5.08 3.68
N SER A 63 -12.94 -5.02 3.32
CA SER A 63 -13.77 -6.22 3.23
C SER A 63 -13.31 -7.19 2.14
N GLU A 64 -13.59 -8.47 2.33
CA GLU A 64 -13.33 -9.51 1.33
C GLU A 64 -14.10 -9.25 0.03
N GLU A 65 -15.34 -8.76 0.11
CA GLU A 65 -16.15 -8.41 -1.07
C GLU A 65 -15.47 -7.36 -1.95
N THR A 66 -14.88 -6.32 -1.35
CA THR A 66 -14.12 -5.30 -2.10
C THR A 66 -12.81 -5.87 -2.65
N GLN A 67 -12.11 -6.72 -1.88
CA GLN A 67 -10.87 -7.35 -2.34
C GLN A 67 -11.12 -8.30 -3.53
N GLU A 68 -12.17 -9.13 -3.47
CA GLU A 68 -12.55 -10.05 -4.54
C GLU A 68 -12.93 -9.29 -5.81
N LYS A 69 -13.77 -8.27 -5.67
CA LYS A 69 -14.26 -7.45 -6.78
C LYS A 69 -13.14 -6.78 -7.58
N PHE A 70 -12.06 -6.37 -6.92
CA PHE A 70 -10.95 -5.67 -7.57
C PHE A 70 -9.67 -6.53 -7.63
N SER A 71 -9.78 -7.85 -7.46
CA SER A 71 -8.64 -8.77 -7.43
C SER A 71 -7.87 -8.88 -8.76
N ASP A 72 -8.54 -8.61 -9.89
CA ASP A 72 -7.92 -8.53 -11.22
C ASP A 72 -7.12 -7.23 -11.44
N ILE A 73 -7.27 -6.25 -10.55
CA ILE A 73 -6.65 -4.92 -10.66
C ILE A 73 -5.56 -4.77 -9.59
N ILE A 74 -5.88 -5.06 -8.33
CA ILE A 74 -4.94 -4.92 -7.22
C ILE A 74 -4.50 -6.32 -6.73
N PRO A 75 -3.19 -6.62 -6.69
CA PRO A 75 -2.68 -7.89 -6.20
C PRO A 75 -2.67 -7.96 -4.66
N PHE A 76 -3.86 -7.96 -4.04
CA PHE A 76 -4.02 -7.88 -2.57
C PHE A 76 -3.23 -8.95 -1.79
N GLN A 77 -3.11 -10.17 -2.33
CA GLN A 77 -2.34 -11.23 -1.67
C GLN A 77 -0.85 -10.95 -1.65
N THR A 78 -0.30 -10.37 -2.72
CA THR A 78 1.10 -9.93 -2.78
C THR A 78 1.37 -8.84 -1.76
N ILE A 79 0.45 -7.87 -1.64
CA ILE A 79 0.55 -6.78 -0.65
C ILE A 79 0.51 -7.32 0.78
N LYS A 80 -0.39 -8.26 1.09
CA LYS A 80 -0.42 -8.98 2.39
C LYS A 80 0.89 -9.72 2.64
N GLY A 81 1.45 -10.36 1.62
CA GLY A 81 2.73 -11.04 1.69
C GLY A 81 3.89 -10.09 2.02
N PHE A 82 3.92 -8.91 1.40
CA PHE A 82 4.90 -7.87 1.73
C PHE A 82 4.79 -7.44 3.18
N ARG A 83 3.58 -7.11 3.65
CA ARG A 83 3.31 -6.73 5.05
C ARG A 83 3.85 -7.77 6.03
N ASN A 84 3.58 -9.05 5.79
CA ASN A 84 4.04 -10.12 6.67
C ASN A 84 5.57 -10.16 6.75
N ARG A 85 6.27 -10.04 5.62
CA ARG A 85 7.73 -9.99 5.59
C ARG A 85 8.29 -8.73 6.25
N ALA A 86 7.63 -7.59 6.04
CA ALA A 86 8.04 -6.32 6.63
C ALA A 86 7.96 -6.34 8.18
N TYR A 87 6.97 -6.99 8.78
CA TYR A 87 6.83 -7.02 10.25
C TYR A 87 7.47 -8.22 10.94
N HIS A 88 7.58 -9.37 10.27
CA HIS A 88 8.03 -10.61 10.89
C HIS A 88 9.44 -11.04 10.45
N ASP A 89 9.88 -10.64 9.24
CA ASP A 89 11.13 -11.08 8.63
C ASP A 89 12.11 -9.92 8.35
N TYR A 90 11.93 -8.79 9.03
CA TYR A 90 12.58 -7.50 8.75
C TYR A 90 14.11 -7.58 8.60
N GLY A 91 14.80 -8.37 9.43
CA GLY A 91 16.25 -8.56 9.36
C GLY A 91 16.75 -9.44 8.20
N SER A 92 15.83 -10.09 7.47
CA SER A 92 16.14 -11.00 6.35
C SER A 92 15.60 -10.54 5.01
N MET A 93 14.69 -9.54 5.01
CA MET A 93 14.14 -8.99 3.79
C MET A 93 15.24 -8.25 3.02
N LYS A 94 15.52 -8.71 1.80
CA LYS A 94 16.59 -8.14 0.98
C LYS A 94 16.23 -6.68 0.66
N ALA A 95 17.10 -5.74 1.04
CA ALA A 95 16.97 -4.31 0.72
C ALA A 95 16.59 -4.07 -0.74
N LYS A 96 17.16 -4.87 -1.66
CA LYS A 96 16.82 -4.87 -3.09
C LYS A 96 15.31 -4.99 -3.35
N ILE A 97 14.62 -5.94 -2.71
CA ILE A 97 13.17 -6.15 -2.90
C ILE A 97 12.38 -4.94 -2.40
N ILE A 98 12.75 -4.38 -1.25
CA ILE A 98 12.06 -3.21 -0.68
C ILE A 98 12.21 -2.01 -1.62
N ILE A 99 13.41 -1.79 -2.13
CA ILE A 99 13.72 -0.70 -3.05
C ILE A 99 12.95 -0.90 -4.35
N GLU A 100 13.06 -2.07 -5.00
CA GLU A 100 12.33 -2.42 -6.23
C GLU A 100 10.82 -2.20 -6.06
N THR A 101 10.23 -2.68 -4.96
CA THR A 101 8.81 -2.43 -4.68
C THR A 101 8.51 -0.93 -4.56
N ALA A 102 9.36 -0.15 -3.88
CA ALA A 102 9.15 1.29 -3.74
C ALA A 102 9.22 2.04 -5.08
N ILE A 103 10.11 1.64 -6.00
CA ILE A 103 10.37 2.38 -7.25
C ILE A 103 9.57 1.86 -8.45
N GLU A 104 9.19 0.59 -8.46
CA GLU A 104 8.52 -0.07 -9.60
C GLU A 104 7.06 -0.41 -9.28
N ASP A 105 6.81 -1.10 -8.17
CA ASP A 105 5.46 -1.61 -7.85
C ASP A 105 4.53 -0.52 -7.31
N ILE A 106 5.03 0.38 -6.45
CA ILE A 106 4.22 1.42 -5.79
C ILE A 106 3.60 2.41 -6.78
N PRO A 107 4.34 2.93 -7.79
CA PRO A 107 3.74 3.78 -8.82
C PRO A 107 2.59 3.08 -9.56
N LYS A 108 2.73 1.79 -9.86
CA LYS A 108 1.65 1.03 -10.52
C LYS A 108 0.45 0.86 -9.59
N LEU A 109 0.69 0.49 -8.34
CA LEU A 109 -0.36 0.35 -7.33
C LEU A 109 -1.13 1.66 -7.11
N ARG A 110 -0.46 2.82 -7.23
CA ARG A 110 -1.11 4.13 -7.15
C ARG A 110 -2.20 4.26 -8.21
N GLU A 111 -1.87 4.06 -9.47
CA GLU A 111 -2.82 4.16 -10.59
C GLU A 111 -4.02 3.22 -10.40
N ASP A 112 -3.73 1.97 -10.02
CA ASP A 112 -4.73 0.94 -9.82
C ASP A 112 -5.66 1.30 -8.64
N LEU A 113 -5.11 1.88 -7.57
CA LEU A 113 -5.87 2.31 -6.40
C LEU A 113 -6.69 3.58 -6.68
N GLU A 114 -6.17 4.54 -7.45
CA GLU A 114 -6.93 5.71 -7.92
C GLU A 114 -8.17 5.27 -8.70
N TYR A 115 -8.02 4.30 -9.61
CA TYR A 115 -9.15 3.70 -10.34
C TYR A 115 -10.17 3.05 -9.41
N VAL A 116 -9.72 2.21 -8.48
CA VAL A 116 -10.61 1.50 -7.53
C VAL A 116 -11.37 2.49 -6.64
N ILE A 117 -10.70 3.51 -6.10
CA ILE A 117 -11.31 4.57 -5.28
C ILE A 117 -12.42 5.27 -6.08
N MET A 118 -12.15 5.67 -7.33
CA MET A 118 -13.15 6.31 -8.19
C MET A 118 -14.39 5.40 -8.41
N GLN A 119 -14.22 4.09 -8.58
CA GLN A 119 -15.36 3.17 -8.74
C GLN A 119 -16.20 3.07 -7.45
N VAL A 120 -15.54 3.03 -6.29
CA VAL A 120 -16.21 3.00 -4.99
C VAL A 120 -16.97 4.30 -4.72
N GLU A 121 -16.39 5.46 -5.05
CA GLU A 121 -17.06 6.77 -4.95
C GLU A 121 -18.33 6.85 -5.80
N LYS A 122 -18.27 6.33 -7.04
CA LYS A 122 -19.43 6.26 -7.92
C LYS A 122 -20.55 5.41 -7.35
N GLU A 123 -20.22 4.33 -6.61
CA GLU A 123 -21.21 3.48 -5.96
C GLU A 123 -21.79 4.10 -4.69
N LEU A 124 -20.99 4.86 -3.93
CA LEU A 124 -21.47 5.61 -2.77
C LEU A 124 -22.35 6.82 -3.14
N SER A 125 -22.21 7.33 -4.36
CA SER A 125 -22.98 8.46 -4.88
C SER A 125 -24.31 8.07 -5.55
N ARG A 126 -24.64 6.78 -5.59
CA ARG A 126 -25.90 6.23 -6.13
C ARG A 126 -26.88 5.96 -5.01
#